data_AF-A0A2G3ANB0-F1
#
_entry.id   AF-A0A2G3ANB0-F1
#
_cell.length_a   1.000
_cell.length_b   1.000
_cell.length_c   1.000
_cell.angle_alpha   90.00
_cell.angle_beta   90.00
_cell.angle_gamma   90.00
#
_symmetry.space_group_name_H-M   'P 1'
#
loop_
_entity.id
_entity.type
_entity.pdbx_description
1 polymer ?
#
loop_
_entity_poly.entity_id
_entity_poly.type
_entity_poly.pdbx_seq_one_letter_code
_entity_poly.pdbx_strand_id
1 'polypeptide(L)'
;MCQAIYDSFNNEEASKYRGTSRYSKKNLSTRVGLDKNNPYKYDITKYVYAASVVPSKTQKVKESTWIGFVGVATDEGKVALGRRDILIAWRGTLTDSEWNDDKEVPLVQPTEIFGENTNDILVHKGFYSIYISLNEASDFNRTTSARNQVIEEVKRLLNQYKEQVSITVTGHSMGSSLATLCAIDIVVNQINKEFPVTAFVSACPRVEEENFKEAYAKLKTFQILRISNLLDAIPKLPVFDTILVLSA
;
A
#
# COMPACT_ATOMS: atom_id res chain seq x y z
N MET A 1 -8.07 -1.99 -10.38
CA MET A 1 -7.02 -0.97 -10.13
C MET A 1 -5.68 -1.60 -9.79
N CYS A 2 -5.57 -2.53 -8.82
CA CYS A 2 -4.30 -3.23 -8.54
C CYS A 2 -3.70 -3.94 -9.77
N GLN A 3 -4.53 -4.63 -10.56
CA GLN A 3 -4.11 -5.32 -11.78
C GLN A 3 -3.39 -4.38 -12.77
N ALA A 4 -3.82 -3.12 -12.87
CA ALA A 4 -3.18 -2.16 -13.76
C ALA A 4 -1.72 -1.86 -13.39
N ILE A 5 -1.37 -2.01 -12.12
CA ILE A 5 0.02 -1.87 -11.65
C ILE A 5 0.84 -3.08 -12.14
N TYR A 6 0.30 -4.29 -11.99
CA TYR A 6 0.91 -5.51 -12.51
C TYR A 6 1.13 -5.45 -14.03
N ASP A 7 0.10 -5.05 -14.79
CA ASP A 7 0.14 -4.95 -16.25
C ASP A 7 1.13 -3.89 -16.75
N SER A 8 1.48 -2.93 -15.90
CA SER A 8 2.37 -1.82 -16.23
C SER A 8 3.76 -1.95 -15.63
N PHE A 9 4.01 -2.92 -14.73
CA PHE A 9 5.31 -3.03 -14.07
C PHE A 9 6.37 -3.53 -15.06
N ASN A 10 7.50 -2.84 -15.11
CA ASN A 10 8.62 -3.25 -15.95
C ASN A 10 9.53 -4.23 -15.21
N ASN A 11 9.28 -5.53 -15.36
CA ASN A 11 10.15 -6.58 -14.83
C ASN A 11 11.19 -7.12 -15.83
N GLU A 12 11.40 -6.44 -16.96
CA GLU A 12 12.36 -6.86 -17.97
C GLU A 12 13.81 -6.73 -17.44
N GLU A 13 14.52 -7.86 -17.29
CA GLU A 13 15.87 -7.90 -16.71
C GLU A 13 16.89 -7.07 -17.48
N ALA A 14 16.79 -7.08 -18.82
CA ALA A 14 17.69 -6.33 -19.69
C ALA A 14 17.39 -4.81 -19.72
N SER A 15 16.28 -4.37 -19.12
CA SER A 15 15.85 -2.97 -19.20
C SER A 15 16.52 -2.11 -18.13
N LYS A 16 17.14 -1.01 -18.54
CA LYS A 16 17.63 0.05 -17.63
C LYS A 16 16.52 0.72 -16.79
N TYR A 17 15.26 0.53 -17.18
CA TYR A 17 14.07 1.02 -16.46
C TYR A 17 13.34 -0.09 -15.70
N ARG A 18 13.99 -1.24 -15.47
CA ARG A 18 13.43 -2.30 -14.61
C ARG A 18 13.03 -1.73 -13.26
N GLY A 19 11.93 -2.22 -12.72
CA GLY A 19 11.40 -1.74 -11.44
C GLY A 19 10.53 -0.49 -11.56
N THR A 20 10.34 0.10 -12.75
CA THR A 20 9.48 1.28 -12.95
C THR A 20 8.18 0.95 -13.69
N SER A 21 7.27 1.92 -13.80
CA SER A 21 6.10 1.80 -14.68
C SER A 21 6.52 1.91 -16.16
N ARG A 22 5.97 1.03 -17.01
CA ARG A 22 6.09 1.09 -18.48
C ARG A 22 5.37 2.31 -19.07
N TYR A 23 4.38 2.85 -18.37
CA TYR A 23 3.53 3.94 -18.85
C TYR A 23 3.66 5.17 -17.96
N SER A 24 3.42 6.35 -18.55
CA SER A 24 3.29 7.59 -17.78
C SER A 24 1.96 7.63 -17.04
N LYS A 25 1.89 8.44 -15.98
CA LYS A 25 0.65 8.66 -15.21
C LYS A 25 -0.55 9.03 -16.08
N LYS A 26 -0.33 9.93 -17.05
CA LYS A 26 -1.37 10.41 -17.98
C LYS A 26 -1.97 9.31 -18.84
N ASN A 27 -1.19 8.28 -19.18
CA ASN A 27 -1.57 7.33 -20.22
C ASN A 27 -1.83 5.93 -19.64
N LEU A 28 -1.53 5.68 -18.36
CA LEU A 28 -1.62 4.35 -17.75
C LEU A 28 -3.02 3.75 -17.94
N SER A 29 -4.08 4.48 -17.57
CA SER A 29 -5.46 3.99 -17.65
C SER A 29 -5.83 3.52 -19.06
N THR A 30 -5.47 4.27 -20.10
CA THR A 30 -5.71 3.88 -21.49
C THR A 30 -4.83 2.70 -21.93
N ARG A 31 -3.56 2.70 -21.53
CA ARG A 31 -2.59 1.66 -21.92
C ARG A 31 -2.92 0.30 -21.32
N VAL A 32 -3.56 0.26 -20.16
CA VAL A 32 -4.05 -0.98 -19.53
C VAL A 32 -5.54 -1.24 -19.78
N GLY A 33 -6.19 -0.45 -20.66
CA GLY A 33 -7.58 -0.65 -21.06
C GLY A 33 -8.63 -0.35 -19.99
N LEU A 34 -8.27 0.34 -18.91
CA LEU A 34 -9.20 0.74 -17.85
C LEU A 34 -10.16 1.87 -18.26
N ASP A 35 -9.93 2.52 -19.40
CA ASP A 35 -10.80 3.57 -19.93
C ASP A 35 -11.93 3.03 -20.82
N LYS A 36 -11.79 1.82 -21.37
CA LYS A 36 -12.80 1.24 -22.27
C LYS A 36 -14.02 0.77 -21.50
N ASN A 37 -15.20 1.30 -21.84
CA ASN A 37 -16.49 0.94 -21.24
C ASN A 37 -16.53 1.02 -19.71
N ASN A 38 -15.69 1.87 -19.12
CA ASN A 38 -15.63 2.08 -17.68
C ASN A 38 -16.01 3.54 -17.34
N PRO A 39 -17.15 3.78 -16.68
CA PRO A 39 -17.57 5.13 -16.29
C PRO A 39 -16.78 5.69 -15.09
N TYR A 40 -16.07 4.84 -14.34
CA TYR A 40 -15.31 5.25 -13.16
C TYR A 40 -13.92 5.75 -13.55
N LYS A 41 -13.86 7.02 -13.99
CA LYS A 41 -12.65 7.67 -14.51
C LYS A 41 -11.79 8.29 -13.40
N TYR A 42 -10.49 7.98 -13.41
CA TYR A 42 -9.50 8.53 -12.48
C TYR A 42 -8.30 9.13 -13.21
N ASP A 43 -7.81 10.25 -12.69
CA ASP A 43 -6.50 10.80 -13.03
C ASP A 43 -5.47 10.29 -12.03
N ILE A 44 -4.37 9.73 -12.54
CA ILE A 44 -3.25 9.32 -11.69
C ILE A 44 -2.37 10.53 -11.42
N THR A 45 -2.25 10.90 -10.16
CA THR A 45 -1.57 12.13 -9.77
C THR A 45 -0.16 11.86 -9.24
N LYS A 46 0.09 10.69 -8.64
CA LYS A 46 1.39 10.31 -8.08
C LYS A 46 1.70 8.83 -8.29
N TYR A 47 2.95 8.54 -8.67
CA TYR A 47 3.51 7.19 -8.55
C TYR A 47 4.26 7.07 -7.23
N VAL A 48 4.15 5.90 -6.61
CA VAL A 48 4.71 5.58 -5.30
C VAL A 48 5.82 4.56 -5.51
N TYR A 49 6.97 4.82 -4.88
CA TYR A 49 8.14 3.94 -4.92
C TYR A 49 8.52 3.52 -3.50
N ALA A 50 8.81 2.24 -3.32
CA ALA A 50 9.25 1.67 -2.05
C ALA A 50 10.65 1.08 -2.18
N ALA A 51 11.36 0.98 -1.06
CA ALA A 51 12.63 0.27 -0.97
C ALA A 51 12.40 -1.10 -0.32
N SER A 52 12.85 -2.16 -0.99
CA SER A 52 12.83 -3.53 -0.50
C SER A 52 14.25 -4.06 -0.34
N VAL A 53 14.45 -4.97 0.60
CA VAL A 53 15.78 -5.53 0.87
C VAL A 53 16.10 -6.63 -0.14
N VAL A 54 17.21 -6.47 -0.87
CA VAL A 54 17.73 -7.53 -1.73
C VAL A 54 18.68 -8.40 -0.90
N PRO A 55 18.55 -9.73 -0.92
CA PRO A 55 19.57 -10.60 -0.37
C PRO A 55 20.84 -10.48 -1.21
N SER A 56 21.92 -10.02 -0.60
CA SER A 56 23.27 -10.23 -1.13
C SER A 56 24.10 -11.00 -0.10
N LYS A 57 25.00 -11.85 -0.61
CA LYS A 57 25.87 -12.70 0.21
C LYS A 57 26.84 -11.90 1.09
N THR A 58 27.03 -10.61 0.79
CA THR A 58 28.06 -9.78 1.43
C THR A 58 27.52 -8.46 2.02
N GLN A 59 26.39 -7.93 1.53
CA GLN A 59 25.79 -6.69 2.03
C GLN A 59 24.26 -6.68 1.82
N LYS A 60 23.50 -6.00 2.69
CA LYS A 60 22.09 -5.70 2.42
C LYS A 60 22.01 -4.50 1.48
N VAL A 61 21.71 -4.74 0.20
CA VAL A 61 21.46 -3.68 -0.77
C VAL A 61 19.94 -3.46 -0.84
N LYS A 62 19.49 -2.21 -0.94
CA LYS A 62 18.08 -1.89 -1.16
C LYS A 62 17.83 -1.62 -2.64
N GLU A 63 16.77 -2.19 -3.18
CA GLU A 63 16.26 -1.85 -4.50
C GLU A 63 14.98 -1.03 -4.37
N SER A 64 14.83 -0.03 -5.22
CA SER A 64 13.66 0.83 -5.22
C SER A 64 12.80 0.56 -6.45
N THR A 65 11.56 0.15 -6.22
CA THR A 65 10.63 -0.23 -7.28
C THR A 65 9.31 0.52 -7.16
N TRP A 66 8.66 0.70 -8.30
CA TRP A 66 7.32 1.25 -8.40
C TRP A 66 6.31 0.28 -7.81
N ILE A 67 5.75 0.66 -6.67
CA ILE A 67 4.92 -0.20 -5.82
C ILE A 67 3.44 0.19 -5.88
N GLY A 68 3.10 1.33 -6.48
CA GLY A 68 1.72 1.79 -6.48
C GLY A 68 1.51 3.19 -7.02
N PHE A 69 0.27 3.68 -6.91
CA PHE A 69 -0.07 5.03 -7.30
C PHE A 69 -1.19 5.62 -6.44
N VAL A 70 -1.24 6.94 -6.43
CA VAL A 70 -2.40 7.72 -5.97
C VAL A 70 -3.07 8.32 -7.20
N GLY A 71 -4.39 8.16 -7.27
CA GLY A 71 -5.24 8.80 -8.26
C GLY A 71 -6.43 9.46 -7.61
N VAL A 72 -7.14 10.28 -8.36
CA VAL A 72 -8.36 10.93 -7.93
C VAL A 72 -9.40 10.82 -9.04
N ALA A 73 -10.65 10.56 -8.66
CA ALA A 73 -11.75 10.51 -9.60
C ALA A 73 -11.81 11.85 -10.36
N THR A 74 -11.96 11.80 -11.67
CA THR A 74 -12.21 13.00 -12.52
C THR A 74 -13.62 13.53 -12.27
N ASP A 75 -14.01 14.66 -12.88
CA ASP A 75 -15.38 15.17 -12.73
C ASP A 75 -16.42 14.18 -13.26
N GLU A 76 -16.13 13.52 -14.39
CA GLU A 76 -16.95 12.42 -14.93
C GLU A 76 -17.00 11.23 -13.97
N GLY A 77 -15.84 10.82 -13.44
CA GLY A 77 -15.75 9.71 -12.49
C GLY A 77 -16.47 10.00 -11.18
N LYS A 78 -16.39 11.23 -10.68
CA LYS A 78 -17.11 11.71 -9.50
C LYS A 78 -18.61 11.59 -9.71
N VAL A 79 -19.14 12.00 -10.87
CA VAL A 79 -20.58 11.87 -11.18
C VAL A 79 -21.01 10.40 -11.11
N ALA A 80 -20.21 9.48 -11.69
CA ALA A 80 -20.51 8.05 -11.66
C ALA A 80 -20.40 7.43 -10.25
N LEU A 81 -19.49 7.93 -9.41
CA LEU A 81 -19.25 7.45 -8.04
C LEU A 81 -20.15 8.11 -6.98
N GLY A 82 -20.78 9.24 -7.31
CA GLY A 82 -21.54 10.08 -6.39
C GLY A 82 -20.69 10.97 -5.46
N ARG A 83 -19.36 10.86 -5.49
CA ARG A 83 -18.42 11.68 -4.69
C ARG A 83 -17.02 11.70 -5.29
N ARG A 84 -16.17 12.64 -4.86
CA ARG A 84 -14.76 12.69 -5.27
C ARG A 84 -14.01 11.59 -4.52
N ASP A 85 -13.59 10.55 -5.21
CA ASP A 85 -12.82 9.47 -4.58
C ASP A 85 -11.31 9.65 -4.82
N ILE A 86 -10.52 9.61 -3.75
CA ILE A 86 -9.06 9.48 -3.81
C ILE A 86 -8.74 7.98 -3.74
N LEU A 87 -8.14 7.44 -4.79
CA LEU A 87 -7.77 6.04 -4.88
C LEU A 87 -6.27 5.86 -4.64
N ILE A 88 -5.92 4.98 -3.71
CA ILE A 88 -4.55 4.55 -3.46
C ILE A 88 -4.48 3.06 -3.80
N ALA A 89 -3.66 2.70 -4.78
CA ALA A 89 -3.50 1.32 -5.22
C ALA A 89 -2.08 0.84 -4.99
N TRP A 90 -1.95 -0.31 -4.33
CA TRP A 90 -0.68 -0.97 -4.03
C TRP A 90 -0.55 -2.27 -4.83
N ARG A 91 0.65 -2.49 -5.36
CA ARG A 91 1.07 -3.72 -6.04
C ARG A 91 1.43 -4.76 -4.98
N GLY A 92 1.17 -6.03 -5.28
CA GLY A 92 1.79 -7.13 -4.55
C GLY A 92 3.16 -7.51 -5.12
N THR A 93 3.64 -8.66 -4.69
CA THR A 93 4.99 -9.18 -4.93
C THR A 93 5.23 -9.44 -6.42
N LEU A 94 6.34 -8.95 -6.96
CA LEU A 94 6.82 -9.23 -8.32
C LEU A 94 8.33 -9.42 -8.41
N THR A 95 9.10 -8.96 -7.42
CA THR A 95 10.55 -9.13 -7.41
C THR A 95 10.98 -10.16 -6.37
N ASP A 96 12.16 -10.75 -6.57
CA ASP A 96 12.75 -11.67 -5.58
C ASP A 96 13.04 -10.97 -4.25
N SER A 97 13.44 -9.69 -4.28
CA SER A 97 13.68 -8.90 -3.05
C SER A 97 12.43 -8.78 -2.20
N GLU A 98 11.29 -8.51 -2.81
CA GLU A 98 9.99 -8.44 -2.12
C GLU A 98 9.60 -9.78 -1.50
N TRP A 99 9.87 -10.90 -2.18
CA TRP A 99 9.66 -12.23 -1.61
C TRP A 99 10.47 -12.51 -0.34
N ASN A 100 11.61 -11.84 -0.13
CA ASN A 100 12.39 -11.99 1.09
C ASN A 100 11.77 -11.19 2.24
N ASP A 101 11.34 -9.97 1.96
CA ASP A 101 10.59 -9.16 2.91
C ASP A 101 9.27 -9.86 3.30
N ASP A 102 8.55 -10.44 2.33
CA ASP A 102 7.30 -11.21 2.57
C ASP A 102 7.49 -12.45 3.45
N LYS A 103 8.69 -13.02 3.49
CA LYS A 103 9.03 -14.18 4.33
C LYS A 103 9.54 -13.80 5.71
N GLU A 104 9.73 -12.50 5.99
CA GLU A 104 10.16 -12.05 7.32
C GLU A 104 9.04 -12.21 8.36
N VAL A 105 9.07 -13.31 9.10
CA VAL A 105 8.09 -13.61 10.16
C VAL A 105 8.12 -12.71 11.42
N PRO A 106 9.21 -11.99 11.82
CA PRO A 106 9.16 -11.24 13.07
C PRO A 106 8.14 -10.08 13.01
N LEU A 107 7.50 -9.83 14.15
CA LEU A 107 6.65 -8.68 14.36
C LEU A 107 7.45 -7.52 14.95
N VAL A 108 7.10 -6.29 14.57
CA VAL A 108 7.74 -5.05 15.03
C VAL A 108 6.69 -4.00 15.37
N GLN A 109 7.06 -3.06 16.24
CA GLN A 109 6.20 -1.92 16.57
C GLN A 109 6.13 -0.93 15.39
N PRO A 110 4.93 -0.59 14.90
CA PRO A 110 4.73 0.39 13.82
C PRO A 110 4.75 1.83 14.34
N THR A 111 5.89 2.28 14.88
CA THR A 111 6.06 3.60 15.53
C THR A 111 5.71 4.79 14.65
N GLU A 112 5.92 4.70 13.34
CA GLU A 112 5.53 5.75 12.38
C GLU A 112 4.01 5.93 12.29
N ILE A 113 3.24 4.89 12.61
CA ILE A 113 1.78 4.88 12.51
C ILE A 113 1.15 5.24 13.86
N PHE A 114 1.60 4.61 14.95
CA PHE A 114 0.95 4.69 16.27
C PHE A 114 1.76 5.46 17.33
N GLY A 115 2.98 5.89 17.01
CA GLY A 115 3.90 6.50 17.96
C GLY A 115 4.62 5.47 18.85
N GLU A 116 5.46 5.95 19.76
CA GLU A 116 6.34 5.11 20.60
C GLU A 116 5.61 4.46 21.80
N ASN A 117 4.35 4.81 22.08
CA ASN A 117 3.63 4.41 23.30
C ASN A 117 2.66 3.22 23.11
N THR A 118 2.71 2.52 21.97
CA THR A 118 1.81 1.38 21.68
C THR A 118 2.58 0.07 21.69
N ASN A 119 3.09 -0.30 22.87
CA ASN A 119 3.97 -1.46 23.04
C ASN A 119 3.32 -2.81 22.71
N ASP A 120 2.00 -2.84 22.71
CA ASP A 120 1.14 -3.98 22.46
C ASP A 120 0.63 -4.05 21.02
N ILE A 121 0.99 -3.12 20.13
CA ILE A 121 0.60 -3.17 18.72
C ILE A 121 1.80 -3.58 17.88
N LEU A 122 1.74 -4.78 17.29
CA LEU A 122 2.79 -5.28 16.41
C LEU A 122 2.27 -5.62 15.00
N VAL A 123 3.15 -5.41 14.00
CA VAL A 123 2.90 -5.71 12.59
C VAL A 123 4.05 -6.49 11.98
N HIS A 124 3.78 -7.20 10.88
CA HIS A 124 4.77 -7.94 10.12
C HIS A 124 5.90 -7.02 9.63
N LYS A 125 7.15 -7.35 10.01
CA LYS A 125 8.32 -6.52 9.76
C LYS A 125 8.57 -6.25 8.29
N GLY A 126 8.42 -7.25 7.43
CA GLY A 126 8.59 -7.10 5.98
C GLY A 126 7.69 -6.02 5.37
N PHE A 127 6.38 -6.15 5.54
CA PHE A 127 5.41 -5.18 5.02
C PHE A 127 5.63 -3.77 5.60
N TYR A 128 5.91 -3.67 6.89
CA TYR A 128 6.20 -2.38 7.51
C TYR A 128 7.50 -1.76 6.96
N SER A 129 8.56 -2.56 6.80
CA SER A 129 9.83 -2.13 6.22
C SER A 129 9.64 -1.56 4.81
N ILE A 130 8.88 -2.23 3.94
CA ILE A 130 8.57 -1.73 2.59
C ILE A 130 7.82 -0.39 2.66
N TYR A 131 6.89 -0.26 3.60
CA TYR A 131 6.07 0.94 3.77
C TYR A 131 6.88 2.16 4.21
N ILE A 132 7.87 1.99 5.10
CA ILE A 132 8.59 3.12 5.74
C ILE A 132 10.04 3.31 5.26
N SER A 133 10.64 2.33 4.59
CA SER A 133 12.07 2.40 4.25
C SER A 133 12.41 3.47 3.21
N LEU A 134 13.56 4.11 3.46
CA LEU A 134 14.28 4.93 2.49
C LEU A 134 15.36 4.10 1.78
N ASN A 135 15.78 4.57 0.60
CA ASN A 135 16.96 4.10 -0.09
C ASN A 135 17.82 5.30 -0.52
N GLU A 136 18.92 5.54 0.20
CA GLU A 136 19.78 6.70 -0.02
C GLU A 136 20.36 6.77 -1.44
N ALA A 137 20.53 5.62 -2.10
CA ALA A 137 21.05 5.50 -3.45
C ALA A 137 19.99 5.73 -4.55
N SER A 138 18.71 5.84 -4.20
CA SER A 138 17.59 5.93 -5.16
C SER A 138 17.08 7.37 -5.31
N ASP A 139 16.94 7.84 -6.55
CA ASP A 139 16.31 9.14 -6.82
C ASP A 139 14.80 9.16 -6.50
N PHE A 140 14.15 8.01 -6.31
CA PHE A 140 12.71 7.94 -6.09
C PHE A 140 12.28 8.11 -4.63
N ASN A 141 13.08 7.61 -3.69
CA ASN A 141 12.73 7.52 -2.27
C ASN A 141 13.95 7.63 -1.34
N ARG A 142 14.94 8.46 -1.72
CA ARG A 142 16.08 8.83 -0.86
C ARG A 142 15.67 9.51 0.43
N THR A 143 14.74 10.46 0.36
CA THR A 143 14.32 11.27 1.51
C THR A 143 12.86 11.07 1.91
N THR A 144 12.07 10.42 1.06
CA THR A 144 10.62 10.29 1.23
C THR A 144 10.21 8.84 1.02
N SER A 145 9.79 8.17 2.09
CA SER A 145 9.32 6.79 2.08
C SER A 145 8.03 6.62 1.28
N ALA A 146 7.65 5.38 0.99
CA ALA A 146 6.38 5.10 0.30
C ALA A 146 5.18 5.65 1.09
N ARG A 147 5.20 5.48 2.42
CA ARG A 147 4.27 6.12 3.37
C ARG A 147 4.15 7.62 3.11
N ASN A 148 5.26 8.35 3.19
CA ASN A 148 5.24 9.81 3.12
C ASN A 148 4.85 10.31 1.73
N GLN A 149 5.26 9.62 0.66
CA GLN A 149 4.82 9.93 -0.71
C GLN A 149 3.29 9.88 -0.85
N VAL A 150 2.62 8.92 -0.21
CA VAL A 150 1.15 8.80 -0.22
C VAL A 150 0.51 9.86 0.67
N ILE A 151 0.97 10.01 1.91
CA ILE A 151 0.40 10.98 2.87
C ILE A 151 0.47 12.41 2.32
N GLU A 152 1.60 12.81 1.75
CA GLU A 152 1.77 14.13 1.14
C GLU A 152 0.76 14.36 0.01
N GLU A 153 0.58 13.36 -0.86
CA GLU A 153 -0.33 13.46 -2.00
C GLU A 153 -1.80 13.46 -1.57
N VAL A 154 -2.17 12.63 -0.60
CA VAL A 154 -3.52 12.63 0.00
C VAL A 154 -3.83 13.98 0.62
N LYS A 155 -2.91 14.54 1.43
CA LYS A 155 -3.06 15.89 1.99
C LYS A 155 -3.25 16.95 0.90
N ARG A 156 -2.45 16.88 -0.17
CA ARG A 156 -2.56 17.79 -1.32
C ARG A 156 -3.95 17.71 -1.97
N LEU A 157 -4.45 16.50 -2.23
CA LEU A 157 -5.76 16.26 -2.84
C LEU A 157 -6.92 16.71 -1.93
N LEU A 158 -6.88 16.40 -0.63
CA LEU A 158 -7.86 16.87 0.36
C LEU A 158 -7.81 18.39 0.57
N ASN A 159 -6.69 19.03 0.27
CA ASN A 159 -6.59 20.49 0.26
C ASN A 159 -7.17 21.09 -1.02
N GLN A 160 -7.01 20.41 -2.16
CA GLN A 160 -7.53 20.84 -3.45
C GLN A 160 -9.06 20.72 -3.55
N TYR A 161 -9.62 19.59 -3.11
CA TYR A 161 -11.05 19.32 -3.22
C TYR A 161 -11.77 19.61 -1.90
N LYS A 162 -12.65 20.62 -1.89
CA LYS A 162 -13.45 21.06 -0.72
C LYS A 162 -14.86 20.47 -0.67
N GLU A 163 -15.14 19.55 -1.58
CA GLU A 163 -16.40 18.84 -1.73
C GLU A 163 -16.44 17.56 -0.89
N GLN A 164 -17.50 16.76 -1.03
CA GLN A 164 -17.55 15.44 -0.42
C GLN A 164 -16.48 14.52 -1.02
N VAL A 165 -15.55 14.07 -0.19
CA VAL A 165 -14.44 13.18 -0.57
C VAL A 165 -14.60 11.82 0.11
N SER A 166 -14.15 10.75 -0.56
CA SER A 166 -13.81 9.47 0.05
C SER A 166 -12.37 9.08 -0.26
N ILE A 167 -11.77 8.24 0.57
CA ILE A 167 -10.47 7.65 0.30
C ILE A 167 -10.64 6.14 0.18
N THR A 168 -10.30 5.60 -0.99
CA THR A 168 -10.32 4.17 -1.26
C THR A 168 -8.89 3.66 -1.35
N VAL A 169 -8.56 2.66 -0.54
CA VAL A 169 -7.24 2.00 -0.57
C VAL A 169 -7.43 0.57 -1.07
N THR A 170 -6.56 0.10 -1.96
CA THR A 170 -6.68 -1.26 -2.50
C THR A 170 -5.34 -1.92 -2.71
N GLY A 171 -5.33 -3.25 -2.60
CA GLY A 171 -4.16 -4.07 -2.73
C GLY A 171 -4.50 -5.52 -3.05
N HIS A 172 -3.49 -6.25 -3.53
CA HIS A 172 -3.51 -7.68 -3.72
C HIS A 172 -2.23 -8.30 -3.14
N SER A 173 -2.32 -9.46 -2.48
CA SER A 173 -1.17 -10.16 -1.88
C SER A 173 -0.39 -9.23 -0.93
N MET A 174 0.93 -9.08 -1.03
CA MET A 174 1.72 -8.10 -0.27
C MET A 174 1.12 -6.67 -0.32
N GLY A 175 0.56 -6.26 -1.47
CA GLY A 175 -0.06 -4.95 -1.63
C GLY A 175 -1.30 -4.77 -0.76
N SER A 176 -1.99 -5.85 -0.40
CA SER A 176 -3.10 -5.82 0.56
C SER A 176 -2.63 -5.48 1.96
N SER A 177 -1.45 -5.96 2.36
CA SER A 177 -0.83 -5.59 3.63
C SER A 177 -0.47 -4.12 3.66
N LEU A 178 0.16 -3.61 2.60
CA LEU A 178 0.48 -2.18 2.45
C LEU A 178 -0.78 -1.32 2.44
N ALA A 179 -1.83 -1.75 1.75
CA ALA A 179 -3.13 -1.07 1.73
C ALA A 179 -3.75 -1.00 3.13
N THR A 180 -3.64 -2.06 3.92
CA THR A 180 -4.17 -2.12 5.29
C THR A 180 -3.40 -1.17 6.21
N LEU A 181 -2.06 -1.23 6.20
CA LEU A 181 -1.21 -0.30 6.95
C LEU A 181 -1.49 1.15 6.56
N CYS A 182 -1.56 1.43 5.25
CA CYS A 182 -1.80 2.76 4.72
C CYS A 182 -3.16 3.35 5.13
N ALA A 183 -4.23 2.55 5.03
CA ALA A 183 -5.56 3.02 5.38
C ALA A 183 -5.68 3.35 6.88
N ILE A 184 -5.10 2.49 7.73
CA ILE A 184 -5.09 2.69 9.19
C ILE A 184 -4.25 3.92 9.54
N ASP A 185 -3.06 4.06 8.95
CA ASP A 185 -2.19 5.22 9.15
C ASP A 185 -2.86 6.55 8.79
N ILE A 186 -3.58 6.59 7.66
CA ILE A 186 -4.36 7.76 7.26
C ILE A 186 -5.40 8.14 8.33
N VAL A 187 -6.07 7.16 8.95
CA VAL A 187 -7.14 7.43 9.94
C VAL A 187 -6.59 7.71 11.33
N VAL A 188 -5.64 6.92 11.81
CA VAL A 188 -4.98 7.10 13.13
C VAL A 188 -4.33 8.47 13.22
N ASN A 189 -3.65 8.90 12.16
CA ASN A 189 -3.02 10.22 12.09
C ASN A 189 -3.96 11.34 11.62
N GLN A 190 -5.28 11.08 11.53
CA GLN A 190 -6.33 12.05 11.16
C GLN A 190 -6.07 12.78 9.84
N ILE A 191 -5.36 12.13 8.91
CA ILE A 191 -5.02 12.67 7.59
C ILE A 191 -6.28 12.84 6.75
N ASN A 192 -7.26 11.94 6.92
CA ASN A 192 -8.53 11.92 6.21
C ASN A 192 -9.49 13.07 6.55
N LYS A 193 -9.23 13.88 7.58
CA LYS A 193 -10.13 14.99 7.98
C LYS A 193 -11.59 14.55 8.13
N GLU A 194 -11.82 13.43 8.81
CA GLU A 194 -13.13 12.79 9.00
C GLU A 194 -13.78 12.17 7.74
N PHE A 195 -13.19 12.31 6.55
CA PHE A 195 -13.72 11.62 5.36
C PHE A 195 -13.55 10.10 5.49
N PRO A 196 -14.50 9.30 4.96
CA PRO A 196 -14.43 7.85 5.08
C PRO A 196 -13.22 7.28 4.32
N VAL A 197 -12.53 6.35 4.96
CA VAL A 197 -11.44 5.56 4.39
C VAL A 197 -11.90 4.11 4.28
N THR A 198 -11.90 3.56 3.07
CA THR A 198 -12.31 2.18 2.81
C THR A 198 -11.21 1.39 2.12
N ALA A 199 -10.79 0.29 2.74
CA ALA A 199 -9.82 -0.64 2.17
C ALA A 199 -10.53 -1.82 1.48
N PHE A 200 -10.25 -2.04 0.20
CA PHE A 200 -10.65 -3.24 -0.54
C PHE A 200 -9.42 -4.07 -0.85
N VAL A 201 -9.21 -5.14 -0.08
CA VAL A 201 -7.98 -5.93 -0.13
C VAL A 201 -8.28 -7.36 -0.53
N SER A 202 -7.42 -7.95 -1.35
CA SER A 202 -7.59 -9.31 -1.89
C SER A 202 -6.37 -10.17 -1.65
N ALA A 203 -6.56 -11.47 -1.37
CA ALA A 203 -5.46 -12.39 -1.03
C ALA A 203 -4.54 -11.82 0.07
N CYS A 204 -5.13 -11.12 1.05
CA CYS A 204 -4.37 -10.39 2.07
C CYS A 204 -3.76 -11.36 3.08
N PRO A 205 -2.43 -11.52 3.16
CA PRO A 205 -1.83 -12.26 4.27
C PRO A 205 -2.16 -11.56 5.60
N ARG A 206 -1.93 -12.24 6.70
CA ARG A 206 -2.03 -11.66 8.04
C ARG A 206 -0.91 -10.63 8.17
N VAL A 207 -1.30 -9.38 8.42
CA VAL A 207 -0.39 -8.24 8.57
C VAL A 207 0.02 -8.10 10.03
N GLU A 208 -0.80 -8.66 10.91
CA GLU A 208 -0.91 -8.21 12.28
C GLU A 208 -1.20 -9.34 13.28
N GLU A 209 -1.07 -8.98 14.55
CA GLU A 209 -1.60 -9.72 15.70
C GLU A 209 -2.94 -9.13 16.19
N GLU A 210 -3.54 -9.72 17.22
CA GLU A 210 -4.93 -9.44 17.63
C GLU A 210 -5.11 -7.99 18.13
N ASN A 211 -4.13 -7.43 18.84
CA ASN A 211 -4.21 -6.07 19.37
C ASN A 211 -4.29 -5.01 18.27
N PHE A 212 -3.60 -5.22 17.14
CA PHE A 212 -3.69 -4.31 15.99
C PHE A 212 -5.10 -4.34 15.38
N LYS A 213 -5.75 -5.51 15.34
CA LYS A 213 -7.14 -5.64 14.88
C LYS A 213 -8.11 -4.91 15.79
N GLU A 214 -7.92 -4.99 17.10
CA GLU A 214 -8.71 -4.23 18.05
C GLU A 214 -8.48 -2.72 17.93
N ALA A 215 -7.25 -2.30 17.66
CA ALA A 215 -6.89 -0.89 17.51
C ALA A 215 -7.65 -0.27 16.33
N TYR A 216 -7.70 -0.93 15.17
CA TYR A 216 -8.43 -0.38 14.02
C TYR A 216 -9.95 -0.60 14.06
N ALA A 217 -10.45 -1.60 14.78
CA ALA A 217 -11.89 -1.83 14.93
C ALA A 217 -12.64 -0.65 15.59
N LYS A 218 -11.92 0.19 16.35
CA LYS A 218 -12.46 1.37 17.03
C LYS A 218 -12.50 2.63 16.13
N LEU A 219 -11.90 2.58 14.95
CA LEU A 219 -11.80 3.72 14.05
C LEU A 219 -13.11 3.94 13.28
N LYS A 220 -13.89 4.95 13.67
CA LYS A 220 -15.24 5.19 13.14
C LYS A 220 -15.30 5.46 11.63
N THR A 221 -14.27 6.10 11.08
CA THR A 221 -14.19 6.49 9.66
C THR A 221 -13.45 5.47 8.80
N PHE A 222 -13.08 4.32 9.37
CA PHE A 222 -12.38 3.24 8.67
C PHE A 222 -13.31 2.06 8.41
N GLN A 223 -13.22 1.49 7.21
CA GLN A 223 -13.86 0.23 6.82
C GLN A 223 -12.88 -0.61 6.02
N ILE A 224 -12.94 -1.93 6.17
CA ILE A 224 -12.11 -2.86 5.40
C ILE A 224 -12.93 -4.06 4.93
N LEU A 225 -12.87 -4.35 3.63
CA LEU A 225 -13.38 -5.57 3.03
C LEU A 225 -12.19 -6.45 2.61
N ARG A 226 -12.04 -7.60 3.27
CA ARG A 226 -11.03 -8.61 2.94
C ARG A 226 -11.65 -9.69 2.05
N ILE A 227 -11.17 -9.79 0.82
CA ILE A 227 -11.60 -10.76 -0.17
C ILE A 227 -10.60 -11.92 -0.18
N SER A 228 -11.05 -13.12 0.17
CA SER A 228 -10.26 -14.34 0.16
C SER A 228 -10.88 -15.38 -0.76
N ASN A 229 -10.03 -16.14 -1.44
CA ASN A 229 -10.42 -17.35 -2.15
C ASN A 229 -10.19 -18.55 -1.22
N LEU A 230 -11.16 -19.46 -1.14
CA LEU A 230 -11.12 -20.64 -0.26
C LEU A 230 -9.86 -21.50 -0.47
N LEU A 231 -9.42 -21.63 -1.72
CA LEU A 231 -8.26 -22.45 -2.12
C LEU A 231 -6.93 -21.69 -2.02
N ASP A 232 -6.96 -20.38 -1.76
CA ASP A 232 -5.77 -19.57 -1.59
C ASP A 232 -5.23 -19.73 -0.16
N ALA A 233 -3.95 -20.07 -0.05
CA ALA A 233 -3.25 -20.23 1.22
C ALA A 233 -2.69 -18.90 1.75
N ILE A 234 -2.50 -17.88 0.91
CA ILE A 234 -1.86 -16.62 1.30
C ILE A 234 -2.59 -15.94 2.48
N PRO A 235 -3.93 -15.86 2.53
CA PRO A 235 -4.62 -15.26 3.68
C PRO A 235 -4.44 -15.99 5.02
N LYS A 236 -3.91 -17.22 4.99
CA LYS A 236 -3.61 -18.04 6.18
C LYS A 236 -2.19 -17.81 6.69
N LEU A 237 -1.34 -17.13 5.92
CA LEU A 237 0.06 -16.86 6.24
C LEU A 237 0.25 -15.44 6.83
N PRO A 238 1.26 -15.22 7.67
CA PRO A 238 2.03 -16.26 8.37
C PRO A 238 1.13 -17.04 9.35
N VAL A 239 1.44 -18.32 9.54
CA VAL A 239 0.83 -19.11 10.61
C VAL A 239 1.52 -18.70 11.90
N PHE A 240 0.87 -17.87 12.70
CA PHE A 240 1.33 -17.57 14.05
C PHE A 240 0.97 -18.77 14.93
N ASP A 241 1.96 -19.56 15.32
CA ASP A 241 1.78 -20.55 16.38
C ASP A 241 1.51 -19.81 17.70
N THR A 242 0.42 -20.15 18.38
CA THR A 242 -0.06 -19.48 19.60
C THR A 242 0.85 -19.69 20.83
N ILE A 243 2.14 -19.99 20.70
CA ILE A 243 3.02 -20.34 21.84
C ILE A 243 4.46 -19.82 21.64
N LEU A 244 4.77 -18.66 22.24
CA LEU A 244 5.95 -18.36 23.09
C LEU A 244 6.12 -16.84 23.22
N VAL A 245 5.34 -16.25 24.12
CA VAL A 245 5.82 -15.07 24.85
C VAL A 245 6.96 -15.56 25.73
N LEU A 246 8.20 -15.52 25.21
CA LEU A 246 9.37 -15.55 26.08
C LEU A 246 9.56 -14.14 26.61
N SER A 247 8.94 -13.89 27.76
CA SER A 247 9.41 -12.84 28.65
C SER A 247 10.84 -13.16 29.06
N ALA A 248 11.78 -12.29 28.72
CA ALA A 248 13.08 -12.17 29.35
C ALA A 248 13.14 -10.82 30.08
#